data_AF-A0A7S3PY77-F1
#
_entry.id   AF-A0A7S3PY77-F1
#
_cell.length_a   1.000
_cell.length_b   1.000
_cell.length_c   1.000
_cell.angle_alpha   90.00
_cell.angle_beta   90.00
_cell.angle_gamma   90.00
#
_symmetry.space_group_name_H-M   'P 1'
#
loop_
_entity.id
_entity.type
_entity.pdbx_description
1 polymer ?
#
loop_
_entity_poly.entity_id
_entity_poly.type
_entity_poly.pdbx_seq_one_letter_code
_entity_poly.pdbx_strand_id
1 'polypeptide(L)'
;MKYLSFSASLLCAARTIDMSSARAIVKVEPGPDGKYTRIIRDEVDTSRRLLIETETHKQSIGIVENTQRRSLSSDSERSNNVWNIINTMDTYKKGRIFSADSNGRPTLTSYHYVVLPIWWSEENSSSIDVDEIIEALDGAIANHYNQNWGKLEITYEILSQHRLDQSKYNPRWYGTFLSVERAIANQGFAKGQDYDGVMMIHNAAESGMFQYDGGGYGEVNGDFATLCTGLTWNVGRHEIGHNFGHYHHSHNHYNYRTSRPDMPSITDGFDMMSGGNNYYRSDFGIASKWYFNWIPNDSIVLMQPEGSTAACPTCMSSGTFTLNAFDDWWREPTSSNDLRGIHIPVFAEYNEEWDTNIVYSYWLSYRTGNEYSTNGLSLHMAYFELGDSTFGAWHDSMNYDATGFTDNKADSFVLVGSCYHMSPPGYLLDLDVVSASAVQPVVCVDELDAGSSITVSVNFRQDDGTSPQPIVDVEEYSMSCSTQTYDVDASKFSLIHVNGMGKEGGVTVSLSSTSGVAGAIFFDE
;
A
#
# COMPACT_ATOMS: atom_id res chain seq x y z
N MET A 1 39.33 -5.79 0.72
CA MET A 1 38.85 -5.63 -0.66
C MET A 1 37.85 -6.74 -0.93
N LYS A 2 36.57 -6.41 -1.11
CA LYS A 2 35.47 -7.36 -1.34
C LYS A 2 34.62 -6.87 -2.53
N TYR A 3 35.25 -6.62 -3.68
CA TYR A 3 34.54 -6.27 -4.89
C TYR A 3 34.51 -7.49 -5.81
N LEU A 4 33.32 -7.79 -6.34
CA LEU A 4 33.10 -8.77 -7.40
C LEU A 4 33.10 -8.00 -8.73
N SER A 5 34.00 -8.33 -9.65
CA SER A 5 34.00 -7.69 -10.97
C SER A 5 33.17 -8.54 -11.93
N PHE A 6 32.14 -7.93 -12.49
CA PHE A 6 31.16 -8.54 -13.35
C PHE A 6 31.23 -7.94 -14.76
N SER A 7 31.30 -8.78 -15.80
CA SER A 7 31.20 -8.35 -17.20
C SER A 7 29.93 -8.91 -17.83
N ALA A 8 28.99 -8.04 -18.20
CA ALA A 8 27.83 -8.40 -19.02
C ALA A 8 28.13 -8.12 -20.49
N SER A 9 27.74 -9.02 -21.39
CA SER A 9 27.69 -8.74 -22.84
C SER A 9 26.26 -8.95 -23.35
N LEU A 10 25.71 -7.94 -24.01
CA LEU A 10 24.37 -7.96 -24.60
C LEU A 10 24.44 -8.28 -26.10
N LEU A 11 23.56 -9.19 -26.55
CA LEU A 11 23.29 -9.46 -27.95
C LEU A 11 21.93 -8.84 -28.31
N CYS A 12 21.91 -7.78 -29.11
CA CYS A 12 20.68 -7.13 -29.55
C CYS A 12 20.19 -7.77 -30.87
N ALA A 13 18.94 -8.22 -30.95
CA ALA A 13 18.33 -8.76 -32.17
C ALA A 13 17.23 -7.84 -32.71
N ALA A 14 17.18 -7.68 -34.03
CA ALA A 14 16.18 -6.89 -34.74
C ALA A 14 15.30 -7.80 -35.60
N ARG A 15 14.07 -8.10 -35.14
CA ARG A 15 12.78 -8.13 -35.88
C ARG A 15 11.72 -9.00 -35.18
N THR A 16 10.49 -8.58 -35.40
CA THR A 16 9.18 -8.99 -34.85
C THR A 16 8.85 -10.49 -34.89
N ILE A 17 8.31 -11.04 -33.78
CA ILE A 17 7.15 -11.96 -33.57
C ILE A 17 7.07 -12.28 -32.04
N ASP A 18 6.10 -13.08 -31.57
CA ASP A 18 5.35 -12.90 -30.33
C ASP A 18 5.83 -13.62 -29.03
N MET A 19 5.50 -12.98 -27.89
CA MET A 19 5.69 -13.16 -26.42
C MET A 19 6.52 -14.29 -25.77
N SER A 20 7.59 -13.93 -25.04
CA SER A 20 7.75 -14.08 -23.56
C SER A 20 9.15 -13.63 -23.09
N SER A 21 9.21 -12.85 -22.01
CA SER A 21 10.43 -12.24 -21.45
C SER A 21 11.45 -13.29 -20.95
N ALA A 22 12.73 -13.15 -21.33
CA ALA A 22 13.83 -13.94 -20.80
C ALA A 22 14.31 -13.39 -19.44
N ARG A 23 14.36 -14.25 -18.40
CA ARG A 23 14.87 -13.91 -17.06
C ARG A 23 15.90 -14.96 -16.61
N ALA A 24 17.00 -14.55 -16.01
CA ALA A 24 18.06 -15.44 -15.55
C ALA A 24 18.45 -15.13 -14.10
N ILE A 25 18.44 -16.16 -13.24
CA ILE A 25 19.03 -16.13 -11.89
C ILE A 25 20.37 -16.83 -11.97
N VAL A 26 21.44 -16.17 -11.53
CA VAL A 26 22.76 -16.80 -11.38
C VAL A 26 23.01 -17.05 -9.90
N LYS A 27 22.62 -18.24 -9.43
CA LYS A 27 22.94 -18.72 -8.08
C LYS A 27 24.27 -19.48 -8.13
N VAL A 28 25.25 -19.05 -7.34
CA VAL A 28 26.56 -19.71 -7.23
C VAL A 28 26.66 -20.40 -5.88
N GLU A 29 26.84 -21.72 -5.88
CA GLU A 29 27.05 -22.49 -4.66
C GLU A 29 28.54 -22.52 -4.28
N PRO A 30 28.89 -22.50 -2.98
CA PRO A 30 30.26 -22.61 -2.54
C PRO A 30 30.86 -23.99 -2.87
N GLY A 31 32.12 -24.00 -3.32
CA GLY A 31 32.90 -25.22 -3.52
C GLY A 31 33.19 -25.98 -2.21
N PRO A 32 33.75 -27.21 -2.29
CA PRO A 32 33.77 -28.21 -1.22
C PRO A 32 34.54 -27.87 0.07
N ASP A 33 35.19 -26.71 0.15
CA ASP A 33 36.23 -26.46 1.15
C ASP A 33 35.71 -25.78 2.43
N GLY A 34 34.48 -26.12 2.85
CA GLY A 34 33.77 -25.58 4.02
C GLY A 34 34.63 -25.39 5.28
N LYS A 35 35.19 -24.19 5.46
CA LYS A 35 35.92 -23.81 6.66
C LYS A 35 35.14 -22.75 7.44
N TYR A 36 34.54 -23.22 8.53
CA TYR A 36 33.98 -22.39 9.60
C TYR A 36 35.10 -21.96 10.56
N THR A 37 35.16 -20.67 10.89
CA THR A 37 35.94 -20.19 12.04
C THR A 37 35.02 -20.12 13.26
N ARG A 38 35.26 -21.02 14.21
CA ARG A 38 34.65 -21.08 15.54
C ARG A 38 35.14 -19.90 16.39
N ILE A 39 34.24 -19.14 17.01
CA ILE A 39 34.58 -18.20 18.10
C ILE A 39 33.84 -18.63 19.37
N ILE A 40 34.57 -18.52 20.48
CA ILE A 40 34.40 -19.13 21.78
C ILE A 40 33.37 -18.35 22.62
N ARG A 41 32.57 -19.08 23.43
CA ARG A 41 31.73 -18.53 24.51
C ARG A 41 32.62 -17.92 25.59
N ASP A 42 32.25 -16.74 26.08
CA ASP A 42 32.58 -16.34 27.44
C ASP A 42 31.27 -16.15 28.22
N GLU A 43 31.13 -16.92 29.30
CA GLU A 43 30.09 -16.76 30.31
C GLU A 43 30.57 -15.74 31.37
N VAL A 44 29.60 -15.10 32.02
CA VAL A 44 29.69 -14.26 33.23
C VAL A 44 29.82 -12.74 32.98
N ASP A 45 28.69 -12.01 33.06
CA ASP A 45 28.43 -11.12 34.20
C ASP A 45 26.94 -10.70 34.28
N THR A 46 26.38 -10.82 35.48
CA THR A 46 25.02 -10.48 35.87
C THR A 46 24.91 -9.00 36.22
N SER A 47 24.78 -8.12 35.22
CA SER A 47 24.19 -6.80 35.45
C SER A 47 23.51 -6.24 34.19
N ARG A 48 22.21 -5.93 34.32
CA ARG A 48 21.41 -5.32 33.27
C ARG A 48 21.83 -3.86 33.06
N ARG A 49 22.73 -3.60 32.10
CA ARG A 49 22.87 -2.32 31.38
C ARG A 49 23.43 -2.59 29.98
N LEU A 50 22.63 -2.32 28.95
CA LEU A 50 23.11 -2.28 27.57
C LEU A 50 23.85 -0.95 27.37
N LEU A 51 25.18 -1.01 27.28
CA LEU A 51 26.03 0.11 26.85
C LEU A 51 26.45 -0.20 25.41
N ILE A 52 25.90 0.53 24.45
CA ILE A 52 26.43 0.58 23.08
C ILE A 52 27.30 1.83 23.03
N GLU A 53 28.62 1.65 23.11
CA GLU A 53 29.59 2.67 22.71
C GLU A 53 30.00 2.41 21.26
N THR A 54 29.54 3.27 20.34
CA THR A 54 30.21 3.46 19.06
C THR A 54 30.99 4.76 19.14
N GLU A 55 32.32 4.68 18.97
CA GLU A 55 33.15 5.86 18.81
C GLU A 55 32.67 6.63 17.56
N THR A 56 32.53 7.95 17.72
CA THR A 56 32.23 8.97 16.70
C THR A 56 30.77 9.19 16.24
N HIS A 57 29.87 9.55 17.17
CA HIS A 57 29.09 10.81 17.12
C HIS A 57 28.19 10.91 18.36
N LYS A 58 28.46 11.87 19.25
CA LYS A 58 27.58 12.19 20.38
C LYS A 58 26.39 13.00 19.86
N GLN A 59 25.31 12.33 19.47
CA GLN A 59 23.96 12.91 19.55
C GLN A 59 23.23 12.21 20.69
N SER A 60 22.86 13.02 21.68
CA SER A 60 22.09 12.62 22.85
C SER A 60 20.72 12.09 22.43
N ILE A 61 20.53 10.78 22.50
CA ILE A 61 19.21 10.15 22.50
C ILE A 61 18.56 10.50 23.84
N GLY A 62 17.64 11.47 23.82
CA GLY A 62 16.67 11.62 24.90
C GLY A 62 15.76 10.40 24.88
N ILE A 63 16.10 9.41 25.73
CA ILE A 63 15.21 8.29 26.00
C ILE A 63 13.99 8.89 26.72
N VAL A 64 12.88 8.97 26.00
CA VAL A 64 11.58 9.29 26.57
C VAL A 64 11.19 8.10 27.46
N GLU A 65 11.30 8.28 28.77
CA GLU A 65 10.95 7.29 29.82
C GLU A 65 9.44 6.90 29.85
N ASN A 66 8.63 7.29 28.86
CA ASN A 66 7.18 7.02 28.84
C ASN A 66 6.76 5.76 28.06
N THR A 67 7.65 5.09 27.32
CA THR A 67 7.26 3.91 26.51
C THR A 67 7.22 2.60 27.30
N GLN A 68 7.60 2.59 28.58
CA GLN A 68 7.75 1.36 29.36
C GLN A 68 6.45 0.81 29.99
N ARG A 69 5.26 1.29 29.58
CA ARG A 69 3.97 0.81 30.11
C ARG A 69 3.08 0.01 29.15
N ARG A 70 3.42 -0.14 27.86
CA ARG A 70 2.66 -1.01 26.96
C ARG A 70 3.29 -2.40 26.89
N SER A 71 2.87 -3.21 27.88
CA SER A 71 2.68 -4.67 27.88
C SER A 71 3.78 -5.60 27.31
N LEU A 72 4.46 -6.30 28.23
CA LEU A 72 5.04 -7.63 28.00
C LEU A 72 3.91 -8.68 27.86
N SER A 73 2.99 -8.48 26.92
CA SER A 73 1.91 -9.45 26.68
C SER A 73 2.50 -10.70 26.04
N SER A 74 2.04 -11.86 26.51
CA SER A 74 2.34 -13.11 25.79
C SER A 74 1.79 -13.06 24.37
N ASP A 75 2.38 -13.81 23.44
CA ASP A 75 1.90 -14.00 22.06
C ASP A 75 0.39 -14.29 21.99
N SER A 76 -0.12 -15.08 22.93
CA SER A 76 -1.55 -15.39 23.05
C SER A 76 -2.43 -14.19 23.42
N GLU A 77 -1.93 -13.27 24.24
CA GLU A 77 -2.64 -12.07 24.67
C GLU A 77 -2.67 -11.00 23.56
N ARG A 78 -1.55 -10.84 22.84
CA ARG A 78 -1.46 -10.04 21.61
C ARG A 78 -2.47 -10.52 20.56
N SER A 79 -2.41 -11.81 20.23
CA SER A 79 -3.33 -12.45 19.27
C SER A 79 -4.80 -12.26 19.68
N ASN A 80 -5.14 -12.50 20.94
CA ASN A 80 -6.51 -12.30 21.40
C ASN A 80 -6.97 -10.85 21.30
N ASN A 81 -6.12 -9.88 21.67
CA ASN A 81 -6.46 -8.46 21.60
C ASN A 81 -6.76 -8.01 20.16
N VAL A 82 -5.85 -8.29 19.22
CA VAL A 82 -6.00 -7.87 17.83
C VAL A 82 -7.24 -8.49 17.17
N TRP A 83 -7.49 -9.79 17.41
CA TRP A 83 -8.67 -10.46 16.86
C TRP A 83 -9.97 -10.00 17.51
N ASN A 84 -9.97 -9.68 18.81
CA ASN A 84 -11.16 -9.10 19.44
C ASN A 84 -11.56 -7.78 18.76
N ILE A 85 -10.58 -6.92 18.43
CA ILE A 85 -10.86 -5.66 17.74
C ILE A 85 -11.30 -5.91 16.30
N ILE A 86 -10.58 -6.77 15.55
CA ILE A 86 -10.96 -7.16 14.18
C ILE A 86 -12.40 -7.69 14.12
N ASN A 87 -12.79 -8.57 15.04
CA ASN A 87 -14.13 -9.15 15.10
C ASN A 87 -15.22 -8.12 15.42
N THR A 88 -14.85 -6.93 15.90
CA THR A 88 -15.79 -5.82 16.15
C THR A 88 -15.78 -4.75 15.06
N MET A 89 -14.91 -4.84 14.05
CA MET A 89 -14.82 -3.83 12.96
C MET A 89 -16.16 -3.59 12.27
N ASP A 90 -16.92 -4.66 12.04
CA ASP A 90 -18.23 -4.57 11.38
C ASP A 90 -19.25 -3.73 12.19
N THR A 91 -19.03 -3.53 13.50
CA THR A 91 -19.92 -2.70 14.33
C THR A 91 -19.78 -1.19 14.06
N TYR A 92 -18.70 -0.77 13.42
CA TYR A 92 -18.46 0.62 13.01
C TYR A 92 -19.12 0.95 11.65
N LYS A 93 -19.50 -0.07 10.88
CA LYS A 93 -20.17 0.07 9.58
C LYS A 93 -21.67 0.31 9.76
N LYS A 94 -22.05 1.57 9.84
CA LYS A 94 -23.41 1.99 10.19
C LYS A 94 -24.01 2.90 9.12
N GLY A 95 -25.33 3.06 9.18
CA GLY A 95 -26.05 3.96 8.28
C GLY A 95 -26.59 3.27 7.04
N ARG A 96 -27.33 4.03 6.23
CA ARG A 96 -28.07 3.49 5.08
C ARG A 96 -27.19 3.08 3.89
N ILE A 97 -25.94 3.54 3.86
CA ILE A 97 -24.97 3.22 2.81
C ILE A 97 -24.48 1.76 2.91
N PHE A 98 -24.59 1.17 4.11
CA PHE A 98 -24.30 -0.23 4.34
C PHE A 98 -25.59 -1.06 4.31
N SER A 99 -25.57 -2.17 3.57
CA SER A 99 -26.61 -3.18 3.62
C SER A 99 -26.03 -4.51 4.13
N ALA A 100 -26.86 -5.30 4.82
CA ALA A 100 -26.44 -6.63 5.24
C ALA A 100 -26.39 -7.56 4.03
N ASP A 101 -25.25 -8.22 3.80
CA ASP A 101 -25.16 -9.28 2.81
C ASP A 101 -25.91 -10.56 3.26
N SER A 102 -25.92 -11.59 2.40
CA SER A 102 -26.52 -12.89 2.74
C SER A 102 -25.88 -13.60 3.93
N ASN A 103 -24.69 -13.18 4.35
CA ASN A 103 -23.93 -13.72 5.47
C ASN A 103 -24.04 -12.84 6.74
N GLY A 104 -24.78 -11.73 6.67
CA GLY A 104 -25.01 -10.79 7.76
C GLY A 104 -23.90 -9.77 7.99
N ARG A 105 -22.86 -9.70 7.14
CA ARG A 105 -21.83 -8.65 7.24
C ARG A 105 -22.31 -7.36 6.55
N PRO A 106 -22.09 -6.18 7.14
CA PRO A 106 -22.37 -4.92 6.48
C PRO A 106 -21.44 -4.72 5.26
N THR A 107 -22.06 -4.55 4.09
CA THR A 107 -21.42 -4.25 2.81
C THR A 107 -21.75 -2.84 2.42
N LEU A 108 -20.73 -2.06 2.02
CA LEU A 108 -20.95 -0.74 1.44
C LEU A 108 -21.52 -0.91 0.03
N THR A 109 -22.80 -0.57 -0.16
CA THR A 109 -23.53 -0.89 -1.40
C THR A 109 -23.96 0.31 -2.22
N SER A 110 -24.14 1.47 -1.59
CA SER A 110 -24.60 2.65 -2.30
C SER A 110 -24.09 3.91 -1.63
N TYR A 111 -23.75 4.91 -2.44
CA TYR A 111 -23.43 6.24 -1.95
C TYR A 111 -23.94 7.30 -2.93
N HIS A 112 -24.81 8.20 -2.47
CA HIS A 112 -25.37 9.26 -3.29
C HIS A 112 -24.73 10.62 -2.97
N TYR A 113 -24.11 11.23 -3.97
CA TYR A 113 -23.60 12.60 -3.88
C TYR A 113 -24.63 13.63 -4.35
N VAL A 114 -24.75 14.74 -3.64
CA VAL A 114 -25.25 15.98 -4.25
C VAL A 114 -24.07 16.82 -4.68
N VAL A 115 -24.02 17.14 -5.96
CA VAL A 115 -22.96 17.94 -6.57
C VAL A 115 -23.45 19.38 -6.67
N LEU A 116 -22.74 20.31 -6.02
CA LEU A 116 -23.03 21.75 -6.10
C LEU A 116 -21.88 22.47 -6.83
N PRO A 117 -22.07 22.84 -8.10
CA PRO A 117 -21.21 23.81 -8.74
C PRO A 117 -21.37 25.17 -8.04
N ILE A 118 -20.25 25.84 -7.78
CA ILE A 118 -20.26 27.15 -7.14
C ILE A 118 -19.53 28.20 -7.97
N TRP A 119 -19.63 29.43 -7.50
CA TRP A 119 -18.87 30.58 -7.94
C TRP A 119 -18.57 31.35 -6.67
N TRP A 120 -17.32 31.75 -6.52
CA TRP A 120 -16.86 32.47 -5.34
C TRP A 120 -17.52 33.84 -5.26
N SER A 121 -17.45 34.51 -4.10
CA SER A 121 -18.14 35.80 -3.94
C SER A 121 -17.69 36.87 -4.93
N GLU A 122 -16.47 36.79 -5.47
CA GLU A 122 -15.93 37.75 -6.45
C GLU A 122 -16.28 37.42 -7.91
N GLU A 123 -16.85 36.25 -8.16
CA GLU A 123 -17.15 35.75 -9.49
C GLU A 123 -18.57 36.16 -9.90
N ASN A 124 -18.67 36.88 -11.01
CA ASN A 124 -19.91 37.55 -11.41
C ASN A 124 -20.56 36.93 -12.66
N SER A 125 -19.87 36.02 -13.37
CA SER A 125 -20.36 35.41 -14.61
C SER A 125 -19.58 34.19 -15.11
N SER A 126 -18.71 33.58 -14.31
CA SER A 126 -17.99 32.36 -14.70
C SER A 126 -18.95 31.16 -14.62
N SER A 127 -19.55 30.80 -15.75
CA SER A 127 -20.24 29.53 -15.88
C SER A 127 -19.19 28.44 -15.81
N ILE A 128 -19.29 27.61 -14.78
CA ILE A 128 -18.58 26.32 -14.76
C ILE A 128 -19.20 25.46 -15.86
N ASP A 129 -18.36 24.84 -16.68
CA ASP A 129 -18.83 23.90 -17.71
C ASP A 129 -19.30 22.60 -17.03
N VAL A 130 -20.62 22.42 -17.00
CA VAL A 130 -21.24 21.26 -16.33
C VAL A 130 -21.00 19.98 -17.13
N ASP A 131 -20.83 20.06 -18.45
CA ASP A 131 -20.63 18.89 -19.29
C ASP A 131 -19.25 18.26 -19.04
N GLU A 132 -18.21 19.08 -18.87
CA GLU A 132 -16.86 18.63 -18.50
C GLU A 132 -16.85 17.91 -17.13
N ILE A 133 -17.63 18.42 -16.17
CA ILE A 133 -17.77 17.81 -14.85
C ILE A 133 -18.45 16.45 -14.94
N ILE A 134 -19.54 16.36 -15.71
CA ILE A 134 -20.27 15.11 -15.89
C ILE A 134 -19.33 14.05 -16.47
N GLU A 135 -18.56 14.38 -17.51
CA GLU A 135 -17.61 13.44 -18.10
C GLU A 135 -16.55 12.96 -17.10
N ALA A 136 -15.97 13.87 -16.31
CA ALA A 136 -14.97 13.52 -15.31
C ALA A 136 -15.55 12.65 -14.17
N LEU A 137 -16.77 12.97 -13.71
CA LEU A 137 -17.46 12.23 -12.65
C LEU A 137 -17.92 10.85 -13.13
N ASP A 138 -18.51 10.75 -14.31
CA ASP A 138 -18.90 9.49 -14.91
C ASP A 138 -17.68 8.56 -15.06
N GLY A 139 -16.55 9.11 -15.52
CA GLY A 139 -15.29 8.37 -15.59
C GLY A 139 -14.81 7.86 -14.22
N ALA A 140 -14.84 8.72 -13.20
CA ALA A 140 -14.43 8.35 -11.84
C ALA A 140 -15.35 7.28 -11.22
N ILE A 141 -16.66 7.44 -11.39
CA ILE A 141 -17.70 6.54 -10.85
C ILE A 141 -17.67 5.20 -11.56
N ALA A 142 -17.59 5.17 -12.89
CA ALA A 142 -17.47 3.93 -13.65
C ALA A 142 -16.22 3.15 -13.22
N ASN A 143 -15.11 3.84 -12.92
CA ASN A 143 -13.92 3.20 -12.41
C ASN A 143 -14.16 2.58 -11.03
N HIS A 144 -14.68 3.34 -10.07
CA HIS A 144 -15.05 2.82 -8.74
C HIS A 144 -15.95 1.58 -8.82
N TYR A 145 -17.01 1.65 -9.63
CA TYR A 145 -17.93 0.52 -9.86
C TYR A 145 -17.18 -0.75 -10.29
N ASN A 146 -16.25 -0.61 -11.23
CA ASN A 146 -15.46 -1.75 -11.68
C ASN A 146 -14.48 -2.27 -10.60
N GLN A 147 -13.86 -1.37 -9.82
CA GLN A 147 -12.92 -1.74 -8.75
C GLN A 147 -13.57 -2.55 -7.62
N ASN A 148 -14.88 -2.39 -7.44
CA ASN A 148 -15.67 -3.10 -6.45
C ASN A 148 -16.52 -4.24 -7.04
N TRP A 149 -16.35 -4.58 -8.32
CA TRP A 149 -17.13 -5.59 -9.05
C TRP A 149 -18.64 -5.34 -9.02
N GLY A 150 -19.04 -4.07 -9.06
CA GLY A 150 -20.44 -3.65 -9.05
C GLY A 150 -21.15 -3.80 -7.69
N LYS A 151 -20.41 -4.01 -6.61
CA LYS A 151 -20.95 -4.10 -5.25
C LYS A 151 -21.29 -2.75 -4.64
N LEU A 152 -20.66 -1.66 -5.09
CA LEU A 152 -20.98 -0.30 -4.70
C LEU A 152 -21.45 0.49 -5.92
N GLU A 153 -22.66 1.03 -5.81
CA GLU A 153 -23.23 2.01 -6.73
C GLU A 153 -23.01 3.44 -6.20
N ILE A 154 -22.18 4.22 -6.88
CA ILE A 154 -22.07 5.65 -6.61
C ILE A 154 -22.98 6.37 -7.59
N THR A 155 -23.89 7.19 -7.07
CA THR A 155 -24.79 8.02 -7.89
C THR A 155 -24.65 9.47 -7.50
N TYR A 156 -25.11 10.38 -8.36
CA TYR A 156 -25.08 11.79 -8.05
C TYR A 156 -26.23 12.57 -8.68
N GLU A 157 -26.56 13.71 -8.07
CA GLU A 157 -27.43 14.74 -8.64
C GLU A 157 -26.69 16.08 -8.68
N ILE A 158 -26.65 16.71 -9.86
CA ILE A 158 -26.03 18.03 -10.03
C ILE A 158 -27.09 19.11 -9.85
N LEU A 159 -26.87 20.01 -8.90
CA LEU A 159 -27.73 21.16 -8.65
C LEU A 159 -27.36 22.35 -9.54
N SER A 160 -28.25 23.33 -9.59
CA SER A 160 -27.97 24.61 -10.26
C SER A 160 -26.82 25.33 -9.56
N GLN A 161 -25.92 25.92 -10.35
CA GLN A 161 -24.73 26.62 -9.84
C GLN A 161 -25.12 27.72 -8.83
N HIS A 162 -24.41 27.78 -7.70
CA HIS A 162 -24.77 28.64 -6.56
C HIS A 162 -23.63 29.53 -6.08
N ARG A 163 -23.90 30.83 -5.88
CA ARG A 163 -22.86 31.78 -5.46
C ARG A 163 -22.64 31.64 -3.97
N LEU A 164 -21.42 31.32 -3.57
CA LEU A 164 -21.07 31.34 -2.16
C LEU A 164 -20.69 32.75 -1.72
N ASP A 165 -21.00 33.06 -0.47
CA ASP A 165 -20.52 34.28 0.20
C ASP A 165 -19.03 34.17 0.61
N GLN A 166 -18.40 33.01 0.40
CA GLN A 166 -16.99 32.80 0.67
C GLN A 166 -16.11 33.43 -0.40
N SER A 167 -15.08 34.16 0.03
CA SER A 167 -14.14 34.83 -0.86
C SER A 167 -13.08 33.87 -1.38
N LYS A 168 -12.81 33.93 -2.70
CA LYS A 168 -11.75 33.15 -3.34
C LYS A 168 -10.34 33.50 -2.87
N TYR A 169 -10.15 34.67 -2.24
CA TYR A 169 -8.84 35.12 -1.79
C TYR A 169 -8.32 34.37 -0.56
N ASN A 170 -9.21 33.84 0.28
CA ASN A 170 -8.85 33.11 1.49
C ASN A 170 -10.01 32.22 1.99
N PRO A 171 -10.47 31.26 1.17
CA PRO A 171 -11.53 30.34 1.57
C PRO A 171 -11.03 29.41 2.70
N ARG A 172 -11.89 29.18 3.70
CA ARG A 172 -11.60 28.26 4.81
C ARG A 172 -12.43 27.00 4.66
N TRP A 173 -11.82 25.81 4.79
CA TRP A 173 -12.49 24.51 4.66
C TRP A 173 -13.86 24.46 5.32
N TYR A 174 -13.88 24.62 6.64
CA TYR A 174 -15.09 24.47 7.44
C TYR A 174 -16.16 25.54 7.10
N GLY A 175 -15.72 26.78 6.82
CA GLY A 175 -16.64 27.85 6.44
C GLY A 175 -17.28 27.63 5.07
N THR A 176 -16.50 27.13 4.11
CA THR A 176 -16.96 26.77 2.77
C THR A 176 -17.90 25.58 2.83
N PHE A 177 -17.51 24.48 3.48
CA PHE A 177 -18.35 23.30 3.68
C PHE A 177 -19.74 23.66 4.24
N LEU A 178 -19.81 24.40 5.35
CA LEU A 178 -21.09 24.82 5.94
C LEU A 178 -21.93 25.72 5.01
N SER A 179 -21.27 26.51 4.16
CA SER A 179 -21.97 27.38 3.20
C SER A 179 -22.57 26.54 2.07
N VAL A 180 -21.86 25.51 1.61
CA VAL A 180 -22.34 24.55 0.61
C VAL A 180 -23.52 23.74 1.16
N GLU A 181 -23.39 23.15 2.36
CA GLU A 181 -24.49 22.40 2.98
C GLU A 181 -25.75 23.26 3.13
N ARG A 182 -25.59 24.53 3.54
CA ARG A 182 -26.72 25.46 3.65
C ARG A 182 -27.35 25.77 2.28
N ALA A 183 -26.53 25.94 1.25
CA ALA A 183 -27.02 26.20 -0.10
C ALA A 183 -27.82 25.00 -0.66
N ILE A 184 -27.36 23.78 -0.38
CA ILE A 184 -28.06 22.53 -0.72
C ILE A 184 -29.37 22.41 0.06
N ALA A 185 -29.34 22.64 1.37
CA ALA A 185 -30.54 22.61 2.22
C ALA A 185 -31.60 23.65 1.79
N ASN A 186 -31.17 24.85 1.38
CA ASN A 186 -32.07 25.87 0.85
C ASN A 186 -32.74 25.48 -0.48
N GLN A 187 -32.15 24.52 -1.22
CA GLN A 187 -32.75 23.94 -2.42
C GLN A 187 -33.67 22.75 -2.11
N GLY A 188 -33.83 22.38 -0.84
CA GLY A 188 -34.80 21.37 -0.38
C GLY A 188 -34.24 19.98 -0.14
N PHE A 189 -32.91 19.80 -0.22
CA PHE A 189 -32.24 18.52 -0.01
C PHE A 189 -31.81 18.35 1.45
N ALA A 190 -31.95 17.14 1.99
CA ALA A 190 -31.57 16.77 3.35
C ALA A 190 -30.57 15.60 3.38
N LYS A 191 -29.44 15.80 4.07
CA LYS A 191 -28.43 14.76 4.31
C LYS A 191 -29.03 13.56 5.05
N GLY A 192 -28.66 12.36 4.64
CA GLY A 192 -29.18 11.09 5.14
C GLY A 192 -30.59 10.73 4.66
N GLN A 193 -31.25 11.60 3.89
CA GLN A 193 -32.55 11.35 3.26
C GLN A 193 -32.43 11.37 1.74
N ASP A 194 -31.96 12.49 1.20
CA ASP A 194 -31.81 12.67 -0.23
C ASP A 194 -30.39 12.27 -0.67
N TYR A 195 -29.37 12.60 0.13
CA TYR A 195 -27.97 12.36 -0.19
C TYR A 195 -27.13 11.88 0.99
N ASP A 196 -26.01 11.23 0.70
CA ASP A 196 -25.04 10.72 1.68
C ASP A 196 -23.87 11.67 1.85
N GLY A 197 -23.39 12.24 0.74
CA GLY A 197 -22.31 13.21 0.72
C GLY A 197 -22.51 14.35 -0.25
N VAL A 198 -21.59 15.31 -0.17
CA VAL A 198 -21.60 16.54 -0.94
C VAL A 198 -20.31 16.65 -1.72
N MET A 199 -20.44 17.03 -2.98
CA MET A 199 -19.31 17.34 -3.84
C MET A 199 -19.42 18.79 -4.34
N MET A 200 -18.47 19.63 -3.94
CA MET A 200 -18.40 21.01 -4.40
C MET A 200 -17.53 21.10 -5.66
N ILE A 201 -18.04 21.73 -6.71
CA ILE A 201 -17.23 22.05 -7.90
C ILE A 201 -16.97 23.54 -7.98
N HIS A 202 -15.72 23.96 -8.18
CA HIS A 202 -15.34 25.38 -8.14
C HIS A 202 -14.21 25.72 -9.12
N ASN A 203 -14.09 26.99 -9.50
CA ASN A 203 -12.84 27.47 -10.10
C ASN A 203 -11.75 27.59 -9.02
N ALA A 204 -10.48 27.54 -9.41
CA ALA A 204 -9.37 27.67 -8.47
C ALA A 204 -9.45 28.98 -7.66
N ALA A 205 -9.32 28.86 -6.34
CA ALA A 205 -9.15 29.97 -5.43
C ALA A 205 -7.74 30.58 -5.54
N GLU A 206 -7.51 31.75 -4.97
CA GLU A 206 -6.17 32.37 -4.99
C GLU A 206 -5.28 31.93 -3.81
N SER A 207 -5.84 31.23 -2.83
CA SER A 207 -5.08 30.66 -1.73
C SER A 207 -5.79 29.50 -1.03
N GLY A 208 -5.03 28.79 -0.19
CA GLY A 208 -5.54 27.70 0.65
C GLY A 208 -5.68 26.39 -0.12
N MET A 209 -6.47 25.47 0.44
CA MET A 209 -6.67 24.12 -0.14
C MET A 209 -7.49 24.10 -1.44
N PHE A 210 -8.12 25.22 -1.80
CA PHE A 210 -8.96 25.34 -3.00
C PHE A 210 -8.19 25.96 -4.19
N GLN A 211 -6.87 26.16 -4.08
CA GLN A 211 -6.08 26.92 -5.05
C GLN A 211 -5.57 26.09 -6.25
N TYR A 212 -5.72 24.77 -6.22
CA TYR A 212 -5.09 23.87 -7.19
C TYR A 212 -6.00 23.65 -8.39
N ASP A 213 -5.66 24.28 -9.52
CA ASP A 213 -6.33 24.06 -10.81
C ASP A 213 -6.18 22.60 -11.25
N GLY A 214 -7.29 21.98 -11.68
CA GLY A 214 -7.37 20.54 -11.98
C GLY A 214 -7.17 19.59 -10.79
N GLY A 215 -7.10 20.11 -9.56
CA GLY A 215 -6.96 19.34 -8.32
C GLY A 215 -8.28 19.15 -7.57
N GLY A 216 -8.18 18.59 -6.35
CA GLY A 216 -9.30 18.48 -5.44
C GLY A 216 -8.86 18.25 -3.99
N TYR A 217 -9.85 18.04 -3.14
CA TYR A 217 -9.66 17.64 -1.74
C TYR A 217 -10.86 16.82 -1.27
N GLY A 218 -10.64 15.60 -0.81
CA GLY A 218 -11.64 14.81 -0.11
C GLY A 218 -11.44 14.83 1.40
N GLU A 219 -12.53 14.96 2.15
CA GLU A 219 -12.51 14.73 3.59
C GLU A 219 -12.29 13.24 3.87
N VAL A 220 -11.22 12.91 4.61
CA VAL A 220 -10.89 11.52 4.93
C VAL A 220 -11.94 10.94 5.86
N ASN A 221 -12.59 9.85 5.42
CA ASN A 221 -13.69 9.20 6.15
C ASN A 221 -14.88 10.14 6.43
N GLY A 222 -15.00 11.19 5.63
CA GLY A 222 -16.04 12.20 5.70
C GLY A 222 -16.94 12.16 4.48
N ASP A 223 -17.89 13.08 4.45
CA ASP A 223 -18.91 13.13 3.40
C ASP A 223 -18.76 14.31 2.45
N PHE A 224 -17.68 15.09 2.57
CA PHE A 224 -17.41 16.23 1.71
C PHE A 224 -16.22 15.98 0.78
N ALA A 225 -16.37 16.33 -0.49
CA ALA A 225 -15.29 16.43 -1.45
C ALA A 225 -15.38 17.75 -2.22
N THR A 226 -14.23 18.26 -2.64
CA THR A 226 -14.13 19.45 -3.49
C THR A 226 -13.30 19.13 -4.72
N LEU A 227 -13.76 19.56 -5.88
CA LEU A 227 -13.08 19.38 -7.15
C LEU A 227 -12.97 20.72 -7.86
N CYS A 228 -11.78 21.04 -8.35
CA CYS A 228 -11.57 22.22 -9.17
C CYS A 228 -11.97 21.94 -10.63
N THR A 229 -12.38 22.96 -11.38
CA THR A 229 -12.51 22.88 -12.84
C THR A 229 -11.20 22.42 -13.49
N GLY A 230 -11.26 21.82 -14.69
CA GLY A 230 -10.09 21.20 -15.34
C GLY A 230 -9.71 19.83 -14.75
N LEU A 231 -10.60 19.23 -13.97
CA LEU A 231 -10.40 17.94 -13.30
C LEU A 231 -10.29 16.79 -14.30
N THR A 232 -9.36 15.88 -14.05
CA THR A 232 -9.38 14.57 -14.72
C THR A 232 -10.14 13.54 -13.88
N TRP A 233 -10.81 12.59 -14.53
CA TRP A 233 -11.49 11.48 -13.83
C TRP A 233 -10.58 10.73 -12.85
N ASN A 234 -9.28 10.70 -13.13
CA ASN A 234 -8.22 10.16 -12.27
C ASN A 234 -8.12 10.85 -10.91
N VAL A 235 -8.13 12.18 -10.90
CA VAL A 235 -8.11 12.98 -9.68
C VAL A 235 -9.47 12.84 -8.97
N GLY A 236 -10.59 12.94 -9.71
CA GLY A 236 -11.92 12.73 -9.11
C GLY A 236 -12.05 11.40 -8.39
N ARG A 237 -11.55 10.31 -9.00
CA ARG A 237 -11.48 8.99 -8.38
C ARG A 237 -10.69 8.99 -7.07
N HIS A 238 -9.52 9.63 -7.06
CA HIS A 238 -8.64 9.77 -5.89
C HIS A 238 -9.35 10.52 -4.75
N GLU A 239 -9.98 11.66 -5.05
CA GLU A 239 -10.67 12.47 -4.03
C GLU A 239 -11.89 11.75 -3.44
N ILE A 240 -12.65 11.00 -4.25
CA ILE A 240 -13.72 10.13 -3.77
C ILE A 240 -13.14 9.03 -2.84
N GLY A 241 -11.94 8.53 -3.13
CA GLY A 241 -11.24 7.56 -2.29
C GLY A 241 -10.96 8.06 -0.87
N HIS A 242 -10.68 9.36 -0.69
CA HIS A 242 -10.55 9.94 0.64
C HIS A 242 -11.85 9.82 1.44
N ASN A 243 -13.01 10.04 0.83
CA ASN A 243 -14.28 9.86 1.54
C ASN A 243 -14.38 8.43 2.08
N PHE A 244 -13.93 7.40 1.34
CA PHE A 244 -13.85 6.01 1.82
C PHE A 244 -12.76 5.74 2.87
N GLY A 245 -12.30 6.77 3.58
CA GLY A 245 -11.41 6.64 4.73
C GLY A 245 -9.93 6.58 4.37
N HIS A 246 -9.56 6.63 3.09
CA HIS A 246 -8.16 6.53 2.71
C HIS A 246 -7.40 7.84 2.89
N TYR A 247 -6.27 7.82 3.57
CA TYR A 247 -5.33 8.95 3.55
C TYR A 247 -4.55 9.01 2.25
N HIS A 248 -3.84 10.13 2.02
CA HIS A 248 -2.70 10.08 1.11
C HIS A 248 -1.70 9.08 1.67
N HIS A 249 -1.43 8.01 0.93
CA HIS A 249 -0.41 7.03 1.28
C HIS A 249 0.99 7.56 0.89
N SER A 250 1.28 8.83 1.21
CA SER A 250 2.53 9.54 0.90
C SER A 250 3.76 8.96 1.61
N HIS A 251 3.55 7.99 2.50
CA HIS A 251 4.53 7.35 3.36
C HIS A 251 5.02 5.98 2.84
N ASN A 252 4.73 5.65 1.57
CA ASN A 252 4.92 4.29 1.01
C ASN A 252 6.31 3.96 0.48
N HIS A 253 7.22 4.92 0.57
CA HIS A 253 8.55 4.82 0.02
C HIS A 253 9.49 3.94 0.87
N TYR A 254 10.41 3.23 0.21
CA TYR A 254 11.43 2.41 0.84
C TYR A 254 12.22 3.15 1.95
N ASN A 255 12.67 4.41 1.76
CA ASN A 255 13.35 5.10 2.87
C ASN A 255 12.44 5.47 4.04
N TYR A 256 11.13 5.60 3.84
CA TYR A 256 10.21 5.77 4.98
C TYR A 256 10.09 4.48 5.80
N ARG A 257 10.33 3.32 5.18
CA ARG A 257 10.43 2.03 5.89
C ARG A 257 11.69 1.94 6.74
N THR A 258 12.80 2.49 6.25
CA THR A 258 14.14 2.36 6.84
C THR A 258 14.61 3.58 7.66
N SER A 259 13.93 4.74 7.56
CA SER A 259 14.27 5.98 8.25
C SER A 259 13.03 6.69 8.84
N ARG A 260 13.25 7.61 9.79
CA ARG A 260 12.22 8.29 10.59
C ARG A 260 11.28 9.19 9.76
N PRO A 261 10.11 9.59 10.31
CA PRO A 261 9.00 10.25 9.59
C PRO A 261 9.30 11.56 8.85
N ASP A 262 10.48 12.16 9.03
CA ASP A 262 10.78 13.54 8.63
C ASP A 262 11.29 13.66 7.18
N MET A 263 11.20 12.61 6.37
CA MET A 263 11.74 12.56 5.00
C MET A 263 10.71 12.99 3.93
N PRO A 264 11.15 13.66 2.85
CA PRO A 264 10.24 14.14 1.80
C PRO A 264 9.51 13.00 1.09
N SER A 265 8.20 13.21 0.88
CA SER A 265 7.26 12.28 0.23
C SER A 265 7.60 12.06 -1.25
N ILE A 266 7.85 10.81 -1.63
CA ILE A 266 7.81 10.36 -3.02
C ILE A 266 6.67 9.35 -3.12
N THR A 267 5.74 9.60 -4.04
CA THR A 267 4.53 8.79 -4.21
C THR A 267 4.82 7.53 -5.03
N ASP A 268 4.39 6.37 -4.54
CA ASP A 268 4.46 5.11 -5.29
C ASP A 268 3.43 5.11 -6.43
N GLY A 269 3.79 4.58 -7.60
CA GLY A 269 2.92 4.61 -8.77
C GLY A 269 1.81 3.56 -8.80
N PHE A 270 1.64 2.77 -7.73
CA PHE A 270 0.79 1.58 -7.75
C PHE A 270 -0.51 1.78 -6.98
N ASP A 271 -0.45 2.46 -5.84
CA ASP A 271 -1.60 2.68 -4.98
C ASP A 271 -2.39 3.92 -5.42
N MET A 272 -3.72 3.78 -5.49
CA MET A 272 -4.63 4.86 -5.90
C MET A 272 -4.42 6.12 -5.08
N MET A 273 -4.16 5.94 -3.79
CA MET A 273 -4.06 7.00 -2.80
C MET A 273 -2.64 7.52 -2.63
N SER A 274 -1.75 7.11 -3.54
CA SER A 274 -0.36 7.56 -3.66
C SER A 274 -0.18 8.22 -5.02
N GLY A 275 0.73 7.73 -5.87
CA GLY A 275 0.99 8.21 -7.23
C GLY A 275 0.26 7.43 -8.32
N GLY A 276 -0.51 6.39 -7.94
CA GLY A 276 -1.27 5.52 -8.82
C GLY A 276 -2.44 6.20 -9.53
N ASN A 277 -2.92 7.33 -9.01
CA ASN A 277 -3.95 8.14 -9.65
C ASN A 277 -3.56 8.63 -11.06
N ASN A 278 -2.28 8.68 -11.41
CA ASN A 278 -1.83 9.02 -12.78
C ASN A 278 -2.05 7.90 -13.80
N TYR A 279 -2.43 6.70 -13.38
CA TYR A 279 -2.56 5.53 -14.24
C TYR A 279 -4.01 5.07 -14.36
N TYR A 280 -4.35 4.54 -15.54
CA TYR A 280 -5.68 3.99 -15.79
C TYR A 280 -6.01 2.81 -14.86
N ARG A 281 -5.01 1.95 -14.60
CA ARG A 281 -5.11 0.79 -13.71
C ARG A 281 -4.31 1.01 -12.43
N SER A 282 -5.01 1.46 -11.40
CA SER A 282 -4.54 1.51 -10.02
C SER A 282 -5.78 1.39 -9.14
N ASP A 283 -5.75 0.51 -8.15
CA ASP A 283 -6.90 0.13 -7.33
C ASP A 283 -6.58 0.35 -5.85
N PHE A 284 -7.62 0.48 -5.03
CA PHE A 284 -7.46 0.42 -3.58
C PHE A 284 -6.91 -0.93 -3.14
N GLY A 285 -5.99 -0.90 -2.17
CA GLY A 285 -5.42 -2.11 -1.58
C GLY A 285 -6.49 -3.05 -1.04
N ILE A 286 -6.21 -4.36 -1.10
CA ILE A 286 -7.18 -5.41 -0.75
C ILE A 286 -7.78 -5.26 0.65
N ALA A 287 -7.02 -4.72 1.61
CA ALA A 287 -7.45 -4.51 2.98
C ALA A 287 -8.75 -3.69 3.03
N SER A 288 -8.80 -2.56 2.32
CA SER A 288 -9.99 -1.71 2.23
C SER A 288 -11.16 -2.41 1.54
N LYS A 289 -10.91 -3.14 0.45
CA LYS A 289 -11.95 -3.91 -0.25
C LYS A 289 -12.55 -5.00 0.65
N TRP A 290 -11.73 -5.63 1.49
CA TRP A 290 -12.18 -6.57 2.52
C TRP A 290 -12.96 -5.87 3.64
N TYR A 291 -12.49 -4.70 4.08
CA TYR A 291 -13.21 -3.88 5.05
C TYR A 291 -14.59 -3.51 4.50
N PHE A 292 -14.75 -3.05 3.27
CA PHE A 292 -16.07 -2.72 2.71
C PHE A 292 -16.93 -3.95 2.33
N ASN A 293 -16.43 -5.16 2.59
CA ASN A 293 -17.06 -6.43 2.23
C ASN A 293 -17.32 -6.58 0.72
N TRP A 294 -16.46 -5.96 -0.10
CA TRP A 294 -16.46 -6.17 -1.56
C TRP A 294 -15.76 -7.47 -1.94
N ILE A 295 -14.97 -8.04 -1.03
CA ILE A 295 -14.34 -9.35 -1.18
C ILE A 295 -14.87 -10.28 -0.08
N PRO A 296 -15.30 -11.50 -0.43
CA PRO A 296 -15.72 -12.49 0.55
C PRO A 296 -14.63 -12.83 1.57
N ASN A 297 -15.03 -13.11 2.82
CA ASN A 297 -14.10 -13.52 3.88
C ASN A 297 -13.31 -14.79 3.53
N ASP A 298 -13.92 -15.72 2.81
CA ASP A 298 -13.28 -16.97 2.42
C ASP A 298 -12.26 -16.79 1.28
N SER A 299 -12.25 -15.64 0.59
CA SER A 299 -11.18 -15.23 -0.32
C SER A 299 -9.94 -14.68 0.40
N ILE A 300 -9.97 -14.55 1.73
CA ILE A 300 -8.84 -14.06 2.54
C ILE A 300 -8.31 -15.18 3.44
N VAL A 301 -7.02 -15.45 3.36
CA VAL A 301 -6.33 -16.34 4.30
C VAL A 301 -5.97 -15.55 5.56
N LEU A 302 -6.32 -16.07 6.74
CA LEU A 302 -5.92 -15.48 8.02
C LEU A 302 -4.67 -16.21 8.53
N MET A 303 -3.61 -15.47 8.87
CA MET A 303 -2.38 -16.07 9.39
C MET A 303 -1.86 -15.32 10.61
N GLN A 304 -1.20 -16.07 11.50
CA GLN A 304 -0.45 -15.54 12.63
C GLN A 304 0.61 -16.55 13.08
N PRO A 305 1.72 -16.14 13.72
CA PRO A 305 2.79 -17.06 14.12
C PRO A 305 2.31 -18.26 14.95
N GLU A 306 1.31 -18.05 15.80
CA GLU A 306 0.74 -19.06 16.70
C GLU A 306 -0.16 -20.08 15.98
N GLY A 307 -0.54 -19.81 14.73
CA GLY A 307 -1.53 -20.61 14.00
C GLY A 307 -2.92 -20.48 14.60
N SER A 308 -3.68 -21.57 14.67
CA SER A 308 -5.06 -21.55 15.17
C SER A 308 -5.10 -21.28 16.67
N THR A 309 -5.84 -20.24 17.07
CA THR A 309 -6.13 -19.91 18.48
C THR A 309 -7.63 -19.88 18.75
N ALA A 310 -8.05 -19.68 20.00
CA ALA A 310 -9.47 -19.53 20.33
C ALA A 310 -10.09 -18.26 19.69
N ALA A 311 -9.30 -17.19 19.55
CA ALA A 311 -9.76 -15.94 18.93
C ALA A 311 -9.74 -15.99 17.38
N CYS A 312 -8.90 -16.85 16.80
CA CYS A 312 -8.87 -17.11 15.36
C CYS A 312 -8.66 -18.61 15.07
N PRO A 313 -9.75 -19.41 15.07
CA PRO A 313 -9.67 -20.86 14.88
C PRO A 313 -9.30 -21.27 13.44
N THR A 314 -9.43 -20.35 12.48
CA THR A 314 -9.08 -20.57 11.07
C THR A 314 -7.68 -20.08 10.72
N CYS A 315 -6.98 -19.45 11.68
CA CYS A 315 -5.65 -18.91 11.42
C CYS A 315 -4.61 -20.02 11.16
N MET A 316 -3.73 -19.76 10.20
CA MET A 316 -2.63 -20.65 9.85
C MET A 316 -1.28 -20.05 10.26
N SER A 317 -0.34 -20.90 10.70
CA SER A 317 1.05 -20.48 11.01
C SER A 317 1.98 -20.56 9.80
N SER A 318 1.58 -21.30 8.77
CA SER A 318 2.26 -21.40 7.48
C SER A 318 1.35 -22.03 6.44
N GLY A 319 1.67 -21.86 5.17
CA GLY A 319 0.98 -22.53 4.07
C GLY A 319 1.44 -22.07 2.69
N THR A 320 0.96 -22.75 1.66
CA THR A 320 1.19 -22.40 0.26
C THR A 320 -0.15 -22.06 -0.37
N PHE A 321 -0.23 -20.89 -1.03
CA PHE A 321 -1.47 -20.31 -1.50
C PHE A 321 -1.29 -19.73 -2.90
N THR A 322 -2.26 -19.96 -3.77
CA THR A 322 -2.36 -19.27 -5.06
C THR A 322 -3.27 -18.07 -4.90
N LEU A 323 -2.70 -16.88 -4.94
CA LEU A 323 -3.41 -15.61 -4.89
C LEU A 323 -3.69 -15.13 -6.30
N ASN A 324 -4.93 -14.77 -6.55
CA ASN A 324 -5.37 -14.17 -7.80
C ASN A 324 -5.35 -12.65 -7.70
N ALA A 325 -5.17 -12.01 -8.84
CA ALA A 325 -5.08 -10.56 -8.97
C ALA A 325 -6.28 -9.83 -8.33
N PHE A 326 -6.13 -9.09 -7.23
CA PHE A 326 -7.27 -8.43 -6.59
C PHE A 326 -7.84 -7.23 -7.40
N ASP A 327 -7.12 -6.79 -8.43
CA ASP A 327 -7.45 -5.69 -9.32
C ASP A 327 -7.95 -6.19 -10.70
N ASP A 328 -8.23 -7.49 -10.84
CA ASP A 328 -8.94 -8.03 -11.99
C ASP A 328 -10.45 -7.74 -11.88
N TRP A 329 -10.82 -6.54 -12.28
CA TRP A 329 -12.19 -6.05 -12.37
C TRP A 329 -13.14 -6.90 -13.26
N TRP A 330 -12.63 -7.76 -14.14
CA TRP A 330 -13.47 -8.64 -14.97
C TRP A 330 -13.91 -9.91 -14.24
N ARG A 331 -13.22 -10.26 -13.14
CA ARG A 331 -13.41 -11.51 -12.44
C ARG A 331 -13.71 -11.27 -10.97
N GLU A 332 -14.99 -11.22 -10.64
CA GLU A 332 -15.45 -11.09 -9.26
C GLU A 332 -14.95 -12.26 -8.38
N PRO A 333 -14.44 -11.96 -7.17
CA PRO A 333 -14.14 -12.99 -6.17
C PRO A 333 -15.41 -13.61 -5.61
N THR A 334 -15.65 -14.88 -5.92
CA THR A 334 -16.93 -15.57 -5.62
C THR A 334 -16.81 -16.69 -4.59
N SER A 335 -15.61 -17.12 -4.18
CA SER A 335 -15.45 -18.20 -3.19
C SER A 335 -14.01 -18.38 -2.68
N SER A 336 -13.84 -19.30 -1.72
CA SER A 336 -12.57 -19.82 -1.21
C SER A 336 -11.59 -20.36 -2.25
N ASN A 337 -12.06 -20.73 -3.45
CA ASN A 337 -11.18 -21.16 -4.54
C ASN A 337 -10.53 -19.97 -5.27
N ASP A 338 -10.92 -18.75 -4.91
CA ASP A 338 -10.47 -17.51 -5.51
C ASP A 338 -9.87 -16.60 -4.43
N LEU A 339 -8.76 -17.06 -3.85
CA LEU A 339 -8.01 -16.31 -2.85
C LEU A 339 -7.47 -15.02 -3.47
N ARG A 340 -7.65 -13.89 -2.79
CA ARG A 340 -7.20 -12.57 -3.23
C ARG A 340 -6.11 -11.99 -2.33
N GLY A 341 -6.03 -12.43 -1.08
CA GLY A 341 -4.94 -12.01 -0.20
C GLY A 341 -4.83 -12.78 1.10
N ILE A 342 -3.82 -12.40 1.87
CA ILE A 342 -3.46 -12.98 3.16
C ILE A 342 -3.39 -11.86 4.19
N HIS A 343 -4.20 -11.95 5.23
CA HIS A 343 -4.23 -11.01 6.35
C HIS A 343 -3.41 -11.55 7.51
N ILE A 344 -2.40 -10.79 7.93
CA ILE A 344 -1.50 -11.14 9.02
C ILE A 344 -1.50 -10.00 10.06
N PRO A 345 -2.34 -10.09 11.11
CA PRO A 345 -2.39 -9.06 12.14
C PRO A 345 -1.13 -9.02 13.01
N VAL A 346 -0.61 -7.82 13.26
CA VAL A 346 0.59 -7.59 14.09
C VAL A 346 0.19 -7.27 15.52
N PHE A 347 -0.53 -6.17 15.74
CA PHE A 347 -1.08 -5.80 17.04
C PHE A 347 -2.24 -4.82 16.85
N ALA A 348 -2.92 -4.52 17.95
CA ALA A 348 -3.90 -3.45 18.00
C ALA A 348 -3.68 -2.65 19.29
N GLU A 349 -3.98 -1.36 19.21
CA GLU A 349 -3.90 -0.47 20.34
C GLU A 349 -5.09 0.47 20.41
N TYR A 350 -5.31 1.02 21.60
CA TYR A 350 -6.25 2.10 21.79
C TYR A 350 -5.49 3.43 21.77
N ASN A 351 -5.92 4.33 20.89
CA ASN A 351 -5.42 5.69 20.78
C ASN A 351 -6.24 6.59 21.70
N GLU A 352 -5.59 7.08 22.76
CA GLU A 352 -6.22 7.91 23.79
C GLU A 352 -6.55 9.34 23.31
N GLU A 353 -5.82 9.85 22.32
CA GLU A 353 -6.05 11.20 21.77
C GLU A 353 -7.36 11.26 20.98
N TRP A 354 -7.64 10.19 20.23
CA TRP A 354 -8.78 10.11 19.32
C TRP A 354 -9.89 9.17 19.81
N ASP A 355 -9.75 8.59 21.01
CA ASP A 355 -10.73 7.66 21.62
C ASP A 355 -11.15 6.52 20.66
N THR A 356 -10.16 5.85 20.08
CA THR A 356 -10.33 4.94 18.93
C THR A 356 -9.41 3.73 19.02
N ASN A 357 -9.79 2.63 18.37
CA ASN A 357 -8.91 1.47 18.24
C ASN A 357 -8.20 1.48 16.90
N ILE A 358 -6.91 1.18 16.90
CA ILE A 358 -6.09 1.05 15.70
C ILE A 358 -5.61 -0.39 15.58
N VAL A 359 -5.77 -0.98 14.39
CA VAL A 359 -5.29 -2.34 14.07
C VAL A 359 -4.20 -2.25 13.02
N TYR A 360 -3.02 -2.77 13.34
CA TYR A 360 -1.87 -2.83 12.43
C TYR A 360 -1.72 -4.24 11.85
N SER A 361 -1.62 -4.36 10.54
CA SER A 361 -1.61 -5.66 9.85
C SER A 361 -0.76 -5.64 8.59
N TYR A 362 -0.12 -6.77 8.30
CA TYR A 362 0.39 -7.06 6.97
C TYR A 362 -0.72 -7.65 6.10
N TRP A 363 -0.75 -7.25 4.84
CA TRP A 363 -1.67 -7.70 3.80
C TRP A 363 -0.89 -8.08 2.56
N LEU A 364 -0.78 -9.39 2.29
CA LEU A 364 -0.16 -9.86 1.06
C LEU A 364 -1.23 -9.96 -0.02
N SER A 365 -0.95 -9.40 -1.19
CA SER A 365 -1.89 -9.37 -2.30
C SER A 365 -1.16 -9.44 -3.63
N TYR A 366 -1.75 -10.13 -4.61
CA TYR A 366 -1.25 -10.10 -5.97
C TYR A 366 -2.00 -9.05 -6.77
N ARG A 367 -1.26 -8.22 -7.51
CA ARG A 367 -1.82 -7.19 -8.37
C ARG A 367 -1.25 -7.30 -9.75
N THR A 368 -2.03 -6.84 -10.71
CA THR A 368 -1.63 -6.76 -12.11
C THR A 368 -1.29 -5.33 -12.50
N GLY A 369 -1.89 -4.37 -11.78
CA GLY A 369 -1.71 -2.93 -11.82
C GLY A 369 -1.50 -2.34 -13.21
N ASN A 370 -0.58 -1.38 -13.29
CA ASN A 370 -0.12 -0.79 -14.55
C ASN A 370 0.86 -1.74 -15.29
N GLU A 371 1.22 -1.39 -16.53
CA GLU A 371 2.04 -2.25 -17.42
C GLU A 371 3.40 -2.69 -16.81
N TYR A 372 3.92 -1.94 -15.83
CA TYR A 372 5.17 -2.23 -15.13
C TYR A 372 5.01 -3.18 -13.92
N SER A 373 3.77 -3.41 -13.46
CA SER A 373 3.48 -4.13 -12.20
C SER A 373 2.96 -5.56 -12.36
N THR A 374 2.77 -6.04 -13.59
CA THR A 374 2.22 -7.38 -13.88
C THR A 374 3.03 -8.54 -13.30
N ASN A 375 4.25 -8.28 -12.84
CA ASN A 375 5.15 -9.25 -12.23
C ASN A 375 5.32 -9.08 -10.72
N GLY A 376 4.47 -8.27 -10.09
CA GLY A 376 4.60 -7.87 -8.70
C GLY A 376 3.71 -8.61 -7.72
N LEU A 377 4.30 -9.06 -6.62
CA LEU A 377 3.54 -9.26 -5.38
C LEU A 377 3.59 -7.93 -4.63
N SER A 378 2.43 -7.46 -4.18
CA SER A 378 2.36 -6.29 -3.34
C SER A 378 2.00 -6.67 -1.93
N LEU A 379 2.95 -6.46 -1.03
CA LEU A 379 2.68 -6.48 0.39
C LEU A 379 2.32 -5.06 0.83
N HIS A 380 1.28 -4.94 1.63
CA HIS A 380 0.94 -3.71 2.33
C HIS A 380 1.08 -3.93 3.83
N MET A 381 1.66 -2.98 4.54
CA MET A 381 1.37 -2.82 5.96
C MET A 381 0.24 -1.80 6.04
N ALA A 382 -0.96 -2.27 6.35
CA ALA A 382 -2.14 -1.44 6.46
C ALA A 382 -2.53 -1.28 7.93
N TYR A 383 -3.07 -0.12 8.26
CA TYR A 383 -3.69 0.11 9.55
C TYR A 383 -5.07 0.74 9.41
N PHE A 384 -5.98 0.24 10.25
CA PHE A 384 -7.34 0.72 10.38
C PHE A 384 -7.50 1.43 11.70
N GLU A 385 -7.79 2.71 11.68
CA GLU A 385 -8.29 3.45 12.83
C GLU A 385 -9.83 3.39 12.80
N LEU A 386 -10.44 2.83 13.84
CA LEU A 386 -11.87 2.49 13.90
C LEU A 386 -12.65 3.52 14.72
N GLY A 387 -13.53 4.29 14.08
CA GLY A 387 -14.31 5.29 14.80
C GLY A 387 -15.71 5.54 14.23
N ASP A 388 -16.44 6.42 14.93
CA ASP A 388 -17.81 6.77 14.59
C ASP A 388 -17.81 7.88 13.51
N SER A 389 -17.64 7.45 12.27
CA SER A 389 -17.55 8.29 11.07
C SER A 389 -18.50 7.77 9.97
N THR A 390 -18.51 8.42 8.80
CA THR A 390 -19.36 8.03 7.68
C THR A 390 -19.12 6.58 7.23
N PHE A 391 -17.85 6.15 7.15
CA PHE A 391 -17.48 4.82 6.64
C PHE A 391 -16.94 3.88 7.72
N GLY A 392 -16.81 4.33 8.97
CA GLY A 392 -16.47 3.51 10.13
C GLY A 392 -14.98 3.24 10.35
N ALA A 393 -14.11 3.57 9.39
CA ALA A 393 -12.66 3.44 9.57
C ALA A 393 -11.87 4.41 8.68
N TRP A 394 -10.78 4.93 9.23
CA TRP A 394 -9.71 5.51 8.44
C TRP A 394 -8.69 4.43 8.10
N HIS A 395 -8.20 4.46 6.88
CA HIS A 395 -7.27 3.50 6.31
C HIS A 395 -6.03 4.23 5.80
N ASP A 396 -4.88 3.73 6.21
CA ASP A 396 -3.61 4.08 5.62
C ASP A 396 -2.83 2.79 5.37
N SER A 397 -1.92 2.81 4.42
CA SER A 397 -1.14 1.64 4.09
C SER A 397 0.19 2.00 3.48
N MET A 398 1.24 1.33 3.96
CA MET A 398 2.58 1.35 3.40
C MET A 398 2.81 0.15 2.50
N ASN A 399 3.03 0.39 1.20
CA ASN A 399 3.46 -0.69 0.31
C ASN A 399 4.87 -1.16 0.69
N TYR A 400 5.13 -2.45 0.49
CA TYR A 400 6.39 -3.15 0.66
C TYR A 400 6.85 -3.66 -0.71
N ASP A 401 7.87 -2.97 -1.21
CA ASP A 401 8.69 -3.39 -2.33
C ASP A 401 9.66 -4.48 -1.87
N ALA A 402 9.66 -5.61 -2.57
CA ALA A 402 10.47 -6.78 -2.27
C ALA A 402 11.96 -6.57 -2.57
N THR A 403 12.29 -5.68 -3.51
CA THR A 403 13.66 -5.43 -4.00
C THR A 403 14.10 -3.98 -3.93
N GLY A 404 13.18 -3.06 -3.62
CA GLY A 404 13.30 -1.65 -3.24
C GLY A 404 14.56 -0.87 -3.65
N PHE A 405 14.38 0.15 -4.50
CA PHE A 405 14.74 1.56 -4.25
C PHE A 405 14.53 2.44 -5.51
N THR A 406 13.46 2.25 -6.30
CA THR A 406 13.32 3.10 -7.50
C THR A 406 12.24 4.17 -7.38
N ASP A 407 12.66 5.43 -7.57
CA ASP A 407 11.79 6.58 -7.78
C ASP A 407 10.89 6.44 -9.04
N ASN A 408 11.17 5.45 -9.90
CA ASN A 408 10.56 5.29 -11.21
C ASN A 408 9.33 4.35 -11.24
N LYS A 409 8.89 3.82 -10.09
CA LYS A 409 7.58 3.15 -9.94
C LYS A 409 7.44 1.83 -10.72
N ALA A 410 8.55 1.19 -11.10
CA ALA A 410 8.57 -0.03 -11.94
C ALA A 410 9.19 -1.26 -11.24
N ASP A 411 9.64 -1.15 -10.00
CA ASP A 411 10.51 -2.11 -9.31
C ASP A 411 9.80 -3.05 -8.31
N SER A 412 8.50 -2.91 -8.07
CA SER A 412 7.75 -3.82 -7.18
C SER A 412 7.45 -5.18 -7.79
N PHE A 413 8.46 -5.82 -8.40
CA PHE A 413 8.35 -7.17 -8.95
C PHE A 413 8.90 -8.22 -7.98
N VAL A 414 8.51 -9.47 -8.19
CA VAL A 414 9.06 -10.61 -7.44
C VAL A 414 9.63 -11.67 -8.36
N LEU A 415 10.53 -12.48 -7.82
CA LEU A 415 11.22 -13.53 -8.56
C LEU A 415 10.76 -14.92 -8.08
N VAL A 416 10.33 -15.73 -9.04
CA VAL A 416 10.03 -17.15 -8.83
C VAL A 416 11.27 -17.86 -8.29
N GLY A 417 11.07 -18.71 -7.27
CA GLY A 417 12.12 -19.43 -6.56
C GLY A 417 12.87 -18.60 -5.51
N SER A 418 12.42 -17.38 -5.22
CA SER A 418 13.04 -16.49 -4.22
C SER A 418 12.15 -16.32 -2.98
N CYS A 419 12.79 -16.10 -1.83
CA CYS A 419 12.12 -15.86 -0.56
C CYS A 419 12.49 -14.48 0.01
N TYR A 420 11.48 -13.76 0.47
CA TYR A 420 11.58 -12.40 0.96
C TYR A 420 11.23 -12.37 2.44
N HIS A 421 12.14 -11.86 3.26
CA HIS A 421 11.87 -11.60 4.67
C HIS A 421 11.33 -10.17 4.83
N MET A 422 10.14 -10.07 5.42
CA MET A 422 9.44 -8.81 5.57
C MET A 422 9.72 -8.26 6.96
N SER A 423 10.81 -7.49 7.06
CA SER A 423 11.20 -6.87 8.33
C SER A 423 10.19 -5.79 8.75
N PRO A 424 9.98 -5.58 10.06
CA PRO A 424 9.10 -4.53 10.53
C PRO A 424 9.64 -3.16 10.14
N PRO A 425 8.78 -2.23 9.70
CA PRO A 425 9.21 -0.88 9.40
C PRO A 425 9.52 -0.15 10.71
N GLY A 426 10.39 0.87 10.65
CA GLY A 426 10.76 1.65 11.83
C GLY A 426 9.54 2.17 12.61
N TYR A 427 8.49 2.58 11.89
CA TYR A 427 7.24 3.04 12.47
C TYR A 427 6.56 2.00 13.40
N LEU A 428 6.45 0.72 12.99
CA LEU A 428 5.86 -0.29 13.89
C LEU A 428 6.77 -0.61 15.07
N LEU A 429 8.10 -0.56 14.89
CA LEU A 429 9.06 -0.79 15.96
C LEU A 429 9.00 0.31 17.03
N ASP A 430 8.76 1.56 16.62
CA ASP A 430 8.60 2.70 17.52
C ASP A 430 7.29 2.60 18.34
N LEU A 431 6.23 1.99 17.76
CA LEU A 431 4.95 1.76 18.43
C LEU A 431 4.97 0.56 19.39
N ASP A 432 5.36 -0.62 18.89
CA ASP A 432 5.44 -1.86 19.67
C ASP A 432 6.51 -2.80 19.11
N VAL A 433 7.75 -2.61 19.57
CA VAL A 433 8.90 -3.44 19.20
C VAL A 433 8.70 -4.93 19.49
N VAL A 434 7.95 -5.30 20.52
CA VAL A 434 7.78 -6.70 20.93
C VAL A 434 6.86 -7.40 19.93
N SER A 435 5.67 -6.85 19.70
CA SER A 435 4.70 -7.41 18.76
C SER A 435 5.22 -7.36 17.32
N ALA A 436 5.84 -6.25 16.92
CA ALA A 436 6.45 -6.10 15.60
C ALA A 436 7.57 -7.13 15.37
N SER A 437 8.39 -7.41 16.38
CA SER A 437 9.44 -8.44 16.28
C SER A 437 8.90 -9.87 16.29
N ALA A 438 7.73 -10.11 16.89
CA ALA A 438 7.11 -11.43 16.92
C ALA A 438 6.46 -11.81 15.58
N VAL A 439 5.97 -10.83 14.81
CA VAL A 439 5.26 -11.06 13.54
C VAL A 439 6.10 -10.59 12.37
N GLN A 440 6.99 -11.46 11.90
CA GLN A 440 7.87 -11.22 10.75
C GLN A 440 7.61 -12.25 9.65
N PRO A 441 6.75 -11.94 8.66
CA PRO A 441 6.47 -12.83 7.55
C PRO A 441 7.71 -13.11 6.71
N VAL A 442 7.81 -14.34 6.22
CA VAL A 442 8.74 -14.74 5.17
C VAL A 442 7.90 -15.32 4.04
N VAL A 443 8.11 -14.79 2.84
CA VAL A 443 7.27 -15.06 1.66
C VAL A 443 8.14 -15.60 0.54
N CYS A 444 7.96 -16.86 0.19
CA CYS A 444 8.60 -17.49 -0.96
C CYS A 444 7.66 -17.46 -2.16
N VAL A 445 8.16 -17.04 -3.31
CA VAL A 445 7.40 -17.07 -4.56
C VAL A 445 7.69 -18.38 -5.27
N ASP A 446 6.70 -19.26 -5.32
CA ASP A 446 6.84 -20.60 -5.89
C ASP A 446 6.56 -20.62 -7.39
N GLU A 447 5.52 -19.89 -7.81
CA GLU A 447 5.10 -19.78 -9.22
C GLU A 447 4.46 -18.40 -9.48
N LEU A 448 4.53 -17.92 -10.74
CA LEU A 448 3.92 -16.66 -11.15
C LEU A 448 3.34 -16.81 -12.56
N ASP A 449 2.02 -16.62 -12.68
CA ASP A 449 1.29 -16.45 -13.93
C ASP A 449 1.00 -14.95 -14.11
N ALA A 450 1.93 -14.26 -14.76
CA ALA A 450 1.94 -12.80 -14.84
C ALA A 450 0.64 -12.25 -15.44
N GLY A 451 0.01 -11.31 -14.74
CA GLY A 451 -1.29 -10.74 -15.12
C GLY A 451 -2.50 -11.52 -14.61
N SER A 452 -2.31 -12.60 -13.85
CA SER A 452 -3.39 -13.52 -13.48
C SER A 452 -3.30 -14.00 -12.02
N SER A 453 -2.21 -14.69 -11.66
CA SER A 453 -2.04 -15.25 -10.32
C SER A 453 -0.59 -15.45 -9.90
N ILE A 454 -0.37 -15.60 -8.60
CA ILE A 454 0.92 -15.94 -8.00
C ILE A 454 0.73 -17.04 -6.96
N THR A 455 1.61 -18.03 -6.94
CA THR A 455 1.67 -19.03 -5.87
C THR A 455 2.80 -18.68 -4.91
N VAL A 456 2.46 -18.53 -3.64
CA VAL A 456 3.40 -18.16 -2.59
C VAL A 456 3.33 -19.12 -1.41
N SER A 457 4.48 -19.44 -0.85
CA SER A 457 4.61 -20.10 0.44
C SER A 457 4.93 -19.07 1.52
N VAL A 458 4.08 -19.00 2.54
CA VAL A 458 4.22 -18.05 3.64
C VAL A 458 4.52 -18.80 4.93
N ASN A 459 5.52 -18.32 5.65
CA ASN A 459 5.84 -18.71 7.01
C ASN A 459 6.28 -17.48 7.81
N PHE A 460 6.67 -17.67 9.06
CA PHE A 460 7.21 -16.62 9.90
C PHE A 460 8.69 -16.88 10.18
N ARG A 461 9.44 -15.81 10.33
CA ARG A 461 10.87 -15.86 10.62
C ARG A 461 11.14 -16.76 11.82
N GLN A 462 12.14 -17.63 11.66
CA GLN A 462 12.71 -18.44 12.73
C GLN A 462 14.09 -17.91 13.10
N ASP A 463 14.38 -17.84 14.40
CA ASP A 463 15.68 -17.37 14.93
C ASP A 463 16.78 -18.44 14.88
N ASP A 464 16.60 -19.49 14.10
CA ASP A 464 17.56 -20.59 13.92
C ASP A 464 18.54 -20.36 12.76
N GLY A 465 18.43 -19.20 12.09
CA GLY A 465 19.28 -18.83 10.95
C GLY A 465 18.86 -19.44 9.62
N THR A 466 17.72 -20.13 9.54
CA THR A 466 17.18 -20.69 8.29
C THR A 466 16.40 -19.67 7.46
N SER A 467 15.90 -18.61 8.10
CA SER A 467 15.15 -17.56 7.41
C SER A 467 16.07 -16.65 6.59
N PRO A 468 15.62 -16.23 5.38
CA PRO A 468 16.36 -15.25 4.61
C PRO A 468 16.55 -13.98 5.44
N GLN A 469 17.72 -13.36 5.33
CA GLN A 469 17.95 -12.05 5.95
C GLN A 469 17.17 -10.98 5.15
N PRO A 470 16.72 -9.90 5.81
CA PRO A 470 16.10 -8.80 5.08
C PRO A 470 17.11 -8.26 4.07
N ILE A 471 16.63 -7.90 2.87
CA ILE A 471 17.44 -7.21 1.87
C ILE A 471 17.62 -5.78 2.39
N VAL A 472 18.74 -5.53 3.05
CA VAL A 472 19.18 -4.21 3.49
C VAL A 472 20.24 -3.72 2.51
N ASP A 473 20.04 -2.52 1.98
CA ASP A 473 20.93 -1.82 1.05
C ASP A 473 21.03 -2.46 -0.34
N VAL A 474 20.12 -2.05 -1.22
CA VAL A 474 20.12 -2.37 -2.65
C VAL A 474 20.92 -1.31 -3.38
N GLU A 475 21.88 -1.74 -4.19
CA GLU A 475 22.67 -0.88 -5.06
C GLU A 475 22.20 -1.05 -6.51
N GLU A 476 21.77 0.06 -7.11
CA GLU A 476 21.22 0.06 -8.46
C GLU A 476 22.28 0.39 -9.51
N TYR A 477 22.21 -0.33 -10.62
CA TYR A 477 23.02 -0.07 -11.80
C TYR A 477 22.10 -0.02 -13.01
N SER A 478 22.35 0.93 -13.93
CA SER A 478 21.67 0.96 -15.22
C SER A 478 22.66 0.64 -16.33
N MET A 479 22.27 -0.32 -17.17
CA MET A 479 22.97 -0.79 -18.35
C MET A 479 22.17 -0.41 -19.60
N SER A 480 22.88 -0.18 -20.70
CA SER A 480 22.30 -0.08 -22.05
C SER A 480 22.90 -1.19 -22.92
N CYS A 481 22.22 -1.62 -23.99
CA CYS A 481 22.61 -2.74 -24.88
C CYS A 481 24.06 -2.63 -25.42
N SER A 482 25.03 -3.06 -24.60
CA SER A 482 26.48 -2.97 -24.81
C SER A 482 27.20 -3.87 -23.79
N THR A 483 28.46 -4.20 -24.05
CA THR A 483 29.30 -4.87 -23.03
C THR A 483 29.72 -3.86 -21.98
N GLN A 484 29.32 -4.08 -20.72
CA GLN A 484 29.68 -3.23 -19.60
C GLN A 484 30.21 -4.06 -18.44
N THR A 485 31.14 -3.48 -17.68
CA THR A 485 31.75 -4.12 -16.51
C THR A 485 31.46 -3.27 -15.28
N TYR A 486 30.94 -3.90 -14.23
CA TYR A 486 30.62 -3.26 -12.96
C TYR A 486 31.31 -4.01 -11.82
N ASP A 487 31.81 -3.25 -10.86
CA ASP A 487 32.27 -3.80 -9.60
C ASP A 487 31.10 -3.75 -8.62
N VAL A 488 30.53 -4.92 -8.30
CA VAL A 488 29.42 -5.05 -7.35
C VAL A 488 29.96 -5.30 -5.94
N ASP A 489 29.43 -4.60 -4.96
CA ASP A 489 29.76 -4.79 -3.56
C ASP A 489 29.13 -6.11 -3.06
N ALA A 490 29.98 -7.09 -2.72
CA ALA A 490 29.54 -8.38 -2.23
C ALA A 490 28.83 -8.34 -0.87
N SER A 491 28.83 -7.18 -0.19
CA SER A 491 28.10 -6.97 1.06
C SER A 491 26.69 -6.41 0.88
N LYS A 492 26.31 -6.08 -0.35
CA LYS A 492 25.01 -5.51 -0.70
C LYS A 492 24.25 -6.37 -1.71
N PHE A 493 22.97 -6.08 -1.86
CA PHE A 493 22.19 -6.61 -2.97
C PHE A 493 22.34 -5.68 -4.19
N SER A 494 22.42 -6.22 -5.40
CA SER A 494 22.55 -5.39 -6.61
C SER A 494 21.35 -5.58 -7.53
N LEU A 495 20.71 -4.47 -7.90
CA LEU A 495 19.65 -4.44 -8.90
C LEU A 495 20.20 -3.82 -10.19
N ILE A 496 20.11 -4.53 -11.31
CA ILE A 496 20.68 -4.10 -12.59
C ILE A 496 19.56 -3.88 -13.61
N HIS A 497 19.26 -2.63 -13.89
CA HIS A 497 18.36 -2.19 -14.96
C HIS A 497 19.08 -2.37 -16.30
N VAL A 498 18.45 -3.03 -17.25
CA VAL A 498 19.01 -3.29 -18.57
C VAL A 498 18.10 -2.69 -19.61
N ASN A 499 18.50 -1.55 -20.17
CA ASN A 499 17.66 -0.79 -21.08
C ASN A 499 17.92 -1.18 -22.53
N GLY A 500 16.83 -1.39 -23.27
CA GLY A 500 16.86 -1.62 -24.71
C GLY A 500 17.30 -3.03 -25.10
N MET A 501 16.98 -4.04 -24.28
CA MET A 501 17.20 -5.45 -24.65
C MET A 501 16.33 -5.84 -25.84
N GLY A 502 15.09 -5.35 -25.87
CA GLY A 502 14.10 -5.74 -26.85
C GLY A 502 13.60 -7.18 -26.63
N LYS A 503 12.59 -7.58 -27.39
CA LYS A 503 11.81 -8.81 -27.16
C LYS A 503 12.62 -10.13 -27.16
N GLU A 504 13.81 -10.14 -27.75
CA GLU A 504 14.73 -11.29 -27.81
C GLU A 504 16.12 -10.97 -27.23
N GLY A 505 16.24 -9.87 -26.49
CA GLY A 505 17.48 -9.48 -25.84
C GLY A 505 17.92 -10.53 -24.82
N GLY A 506 19.22 -10.78 -24.77
CA GLY A 506 19.82 -11.68 -23.79
C GLY A 506 20.92 -10.99 -23.01
N VAL A 507 20.93 -11.19 -21.69
CA VAL A 507 22.05 -10.80 -20.84
C VAL A 507 22.97 -12.00 -20.66
N THR A 508 24.20 -11.91 -21.17
CA THR A 508 25.23 -12.90 -20.82
C THR A 508 26.02 -12.38 -19.64
N VAL A 509 26.01 -13.16 -18.56
CA VAL A 509 26.63 -12.80 -17.28
C VAL A 509 27.96 -13.56 -17.13
N SER A 510 29.10 -12.86 -17.13
CA SER A 510 30.40 -13.42 -16.73
C SER A 510 30.87 -12.83 -15.39
N LEU A 511 30.89 -13.67 -14.35
CA LEU A 511 31.36 -13.30 -13.01
C LEU A 511 32.85 -13.61 -12.86
N SER A 512 33.62 -12.68 -12.29
CA SER A 512 35.00 -12.93 -11.86
C SER A 512 35.13 -12.70 -10.35
N SER A 513 35.40 -13.78 -9.60
CA SER A 513 35.63 -13.71 -8.16
C SER A 513 36.53 -14.83 -7.65
N THR A 514 37.25 -14.52 -6.58
CA THR A 514 38.05 -15.47 -5.80
C THR A 514 37.34 -15.95 -4.52
N SER A 515 36.26 -15.28 -4.09
CA SER A 515 35.35 -15.68 -2.99
C SER A 515 34.16 -14.71 -2.87
N GLY A 516 32.95 -15.20 -2.63
CA GLY A 516 31.74 -14.39 -2.35
C GLY A 516 30.51 -14.87 -3.11
N VAL A 517 29.32 -14.40 -2.70
CA VAL A 517 28.05 -14.58 -3.41
C VAL A 517 27.55 -13.18 -3.75
N ALA A 518 27.27 -12.91 -5.02
CA ALA A 518 26.53 -11.72 -5.44
C ALA A 518 25.22 -12.17 -6.07
N GLY A 519 24.11 -11.57 -5.64
CA GLY A 519 22.84 -11.64 -6.33
C GLY A 519 22.69 -10.41 -7.20
N ALA A 520 22.43 -10.62 -8.49
CA ALA A 520 22.04 -9.56 -9.41
C ALA A 520 20.69 -9.91 -10.01
N ILE A 521 19.77 -8.95 -10.01
CA ILE A 521 18.52 -9.06 -10.74
C ILE A 521 18.64 -8.23 -12.01
N PHE A 522 18.28 -8.82 -13.15
CA PHE A 522 18.23 -8.13 -14.44
C PHE A 522 16.77 -7.89 -14.84
N PHE A 523 16.44 -6.63 -15.14
CA PHE A 523 15.11 -6.18 -15.55
C PHE A 523 15.21 -5.32 -16.83
N ASP A 524 14.29 -5.49 -17.79
CA ASP A 524 14.17 -4.65 -19.00
C ASP A 524 13.04 -3.66 -18.79
N GLU A 525 13.36 -2.37 -18.93
CA GLU A 525 12.38 -1.25 -18.84
C GLU A 525 11.51 -1.11 -20.08
#